data_AF-A0A151E9T7-F1
#
_entry.id   AF-A0A151E9T7-F1
#
_cell.length_a   1.000
_cell.length_b   1.000
_cell.length_c   1.000
_cell.angle_alpha   90.00
_cell.angle_beta   90.00
_cell.angle_gamma   90.00
#
_symmetry.space_group_name_H-M   'P 1'
#
loop_
_entity.id
_entity.type
_entity.pdbx_description
1 polymer ?
#
loop_
_entity_poly.entity_id
_entity_poly.type
_entity_poly.pdbx_seq_one_letter_code
_entity_poly.pdbx_strand_id
1 'polypeptide(L)'
;MKDMDIIQWITTPAQVSREVNYLYFLIVLAITLTVISIALYTKNKRAVKLFLFAMVIWSIIEGIGVITGMRVYNPPEARIPVFLFVALVEDPGWVCLGYMMAEQIYKKFIETEKTNKKIA
;
A
#
# COMPACT_ATOMS: atom_id res chain seq x y z
N MET A 1 17.26 -16.78 -17.00
CA MET A 1 15.87 -16.27 -17.19
C MET A 1 15.23 -16.71 -18.51
N LYS A 2 15.94 -17.32 -19.48
CA LYS A 2 15.39 -17.57 -20.82
C LYS A 2 14.54 -18.85 -20.98
N ASP A 3 14.40 -19.69 -19.95
CA ASP A 3 13.74 -21.00 -20.04
C ASP A 3 12.74 -21.29 -18.91
N MET A 4 12.23 -20.27 -18.21
CA MET A 4 11.19 -20.48 -17.19
C MET A 4 9.81 -20.47 -17.83
N ASP A 5 9.08 -21.58 -17.73
CA ASP A 5 7.65 -21.65 -18.02
C ASP A 5 6.85 -20.69 -17.12
N ILE A 6 5.72 -20.16 -17.60
CA ILE A 6 4.87 -19.20 -16.86
C ILE A 6 4.42 -19.78 -15.53
N ILE A 7 4.05 -21.08 -15.49
CA ILE A 7 3.66 -21.74 -14.25
C ILE A 7 4.86 -21.81 -13.29
N GLN A 8 6.05 -22.12 -13.78
CA GLN A 8 7.28 -22.05 -12.98
C GLN A 8 7.57 -20.63 -12.51
N TRP A 9 7.39 -19.62 -13.35
CA TRP A 9 7.62 -18.22 -12.97
C TRP A 9 6.67 -17.75 -11.88
N ILE A 10 5.39 -18.13 -11.93
CA ILE A 10 4.39 -17.80 -10.91
C ILE A 10 4.64 -18.58 -9.61
N THR A 11 5.10 -19.82 -9.70
CA THR A 11 5.31 -20.69 -8.53
C THR A 11 6.71 -20.58 -7.92
N THR A 12 7.65 -19.94 -8.61
CA THR A 12 9.00 -19.70 -8.07
C THR A 12 8.89 -18.70 -6.92
N PRO A 13 9.40 -19.03 -5.72
CA PRO A 13 9.38 -18.11 -4.60
C PRO A 13 10.12 -16.82 -4.96
N ALA A 14 9.40 -15.70 -5.02
CA ALA A 14 10.01 -14.38 -5.05
C ALA A 14 10.50 -14.08 -3.64
N GLN A 15 11.80 -14.26 -3.39
CA GLN A 15 12.38 -13.89 -2.11
C GLN A 15 12.54 -12.38 -2.05
N VAL A 16 11.81 -11.75 -1.14
CA VAL A 16 11.99 -10.33 -0.83
C VAL A 16 12.70 -10.25 0.51
N SER A 17 13.99 -9.92 0.47
CA SER A 17 14.77 -9.55 1.65
C SER A 17 14.53 -8.08 1.97
N ARG A 18 14.05 -7.80 3.18
CA ARG A 18 13.90 -6.43 3.69
C ARG A 18 14.88 -6.22 4.83
N GLU A 19 15.81 -5.29 4.63
CA GLU A 19 16.65 -4.76 5.70
C GLU A 19 15.89 -3.65 6.44
N VAL A 20 15.99 -3.66 7.76
CA VAL A 20 15.24 -2.72 8.61
C VAL A 20 15.97 -1.39 8.68
N ASN A 21 15.41 -0.37 8.02
CA ASN A 21 15.87 1.01 8.15
C ASN A 21 14.88 1.81 9.01
N TYR A 22 15.25 2.13 10.25
CA TYR A 22 14.38 2.85 11.18
C TYR A 22 13.98 4.24 10.69
N LEU A 23 14.84 4.94 9.94
CA LEU A 23 14.49 6.24 9.37
C LEU A 23 13.40 6.10 8.31
N TYR A 24 13.49 5.07 7.46
CA TYR A 24 12.43 4.75 6.51
C TYR A 24 11.08 4.51 7.22
N PHE A 25 11.10 3.74 8.30
CA PHE A 25 9.89 3.45 9.09
C PHE A 25 9.25 4.73 9.63
N LEU A 26 10.05 5.64 10.18
CA LEU A 26 9.55 6.91 10.71
C LEU A 26 8.96 7.79 9.62
N ILE A 27 9.61 7.89 8.46
CA ILE A 27 9.13 8.68 7.32
C ILE A 27 7.78 8.14 6.84
N VAL A 28 7.71 6.84 6.60
CA VAL A 28 6.48 6.20 6.11
C VAL A 28 5.37 6.25 7.15
N LEU A 29 5.67 6.06 8.44
CA LEU A 29 4.69 6.25 9.51
C LEU A 29 4.14 7.68 9.52
N ALA A 30 5.00 8.69 9.43
CA ALA A 30 4.59 10.09 9.39
C ALA A 30 3.70 10.39 8.17
N ILE A 31 4.04 9.84 7.00
CA ILE A 31 3.22 9.95 5.79
C ILE A 31 1.86 9.28 6.01
N THR A 32 1.83 8.03 6.46
CA THR A 32 0.58 7.30 6.71
C THR A 32 -0.33 8.04 7.69
N LEU A 33 0.23 8.51 8.82
CA LEU A 33 -0.51 9.29 9.81
C LEU A 33 -1.07 10.57 9.19
N THR A 34 -0.26 11.28 8.40
CA THR A 34 -0.72 12.50 7.71
C THR A 34 -1.88 12.20 6.77
N VAL A 35 -1.76 11.14 5.95
CA VAL A 35 -2.78 10.74 4.97
C VAL A 35 -4.09 10.36 5.66
N ILE A 36 -4.04 9.50 6.68
CA ILE A 36 -5.26 9.09 7.38
C ILE A 36 -5.86 10.27 8.17
N SER A 37 -5.04 11.15 8.76
CA SER A 37 -5.51 12.37 9.42
C SER A 37 -6.22 13.30 8.44
N ILE A 38 -5.69 13.49 7.21
CA ILE A 38 -6.36 14.30 6.18
C ILE A 38 -7.65 13.62 5.73
N ALA A 39 -7.66 12.30 5.53
CA ALA A 39 -8.85 11.55 5.16
C ALA A 39 -9.96 11.70 6.21
N LEU A 40 -9.61 11.64 7.50
CA LEU A 40 -10.52 11.85 8.62
C LEU A 40 -11.00 13.30 8.71
N TYR A 41 -10.08 14.26 8.61
CA TYR A 41 -10.38 15.69 8.65
C TYR A 41 -11.34 16.11 7.53
N THR A 42 -11.11 15.62 6.31
CA THR A 42 -11.96 15.86 5.13
C THR A 42 -13.23 14.99 5.12
N LYS A 43 -13.43 14.14 6.13
CA LYS A 43 -14.55 13.19 6.24
C LYS A 43 -14.67 12.26 5.03
N ASN A 44 -13.55 11.93 4.37
CA ASN A 44 -13.52 11.00 3.25
C ASN A 44 -13.67 9.56 3.74
N LYS A 45 -14.91 9.15 4.01
CA LYS A 45 -15.24 7.81 4.52
C LYS A 45 -14.78 6.69 3.58
N ARG A 46 -14.67 6.95 2.28
CA ARG A 46 -14.24 5.94 1.30
C ARG A 46 -12.74 5.66 1.43
N ALA A 47 -11.93 6.71 1.54
CA ALA A 47 -10.49 6.59 1.78
C ALA A 47 -10.21 5.84 3.10
N VAL A 48 -10.91 6.19 4.18
CA VAL A 48 -10.77 5.52 5.49
C VAL A 48 -11.19 4.04 5.41
N LYS A 49 -12.30 3.72 4.72
CA LYS A 49 -12.71 2.32 4.52
C LYS A 49 -11.69 1.53 3.72
N LEU A 50 -11.12 2.12 2.68
CA LEU A 50 -10.07 1.49 1.88
C LEU A 50 -8.80 1.26 2.69
N PHE A 51 -8.42 2.20 3.56
CA PHE A 51 -7.32 2.01 4.52
C PHE A 51 -7.57 0.79 5.41
N LEU A 52 -8.73 0.71 6.08
CA LEU A 52 -9.07 -0.40 6.97
C LEU A 52 -9.17 -1.75 6.23
N PHE A 53 -9.74 -1.73 5.03
CA PHE A 53 -9.83 -2.92 4.17
C PHE A 53 -8.44 -3.39 3.72
N ALA A 54 -7.56 -2.46 3.35
CA ALA A 54 -6.19 -2.75 2.99
C ALA A 54 -5.41 -3.38 4.15
N MET A 55 -5.63 -2.94 5.41
CA MET A 55 -5.00 -3.58 6.57
C MET A 55 -5.29 -5.08 6.64
N VAL A 56 -6.54 -5.49 6.37
CA VAL A 56 -6.95 -6.90 6.39
C VAL A 56 -6.28 -7.66 5.25
N ILE A 57 -6.36 -7.15 4.03
CA ILE A 57 -5.75 -7.79 2.85
C ILE A 57 -4.24 -7.95 3.03
N TRP A 58 -3.55 -6.88 3.40
CA TRP A 58 -2.10 -6.89 3.53
C TRP A 58 -1.62 -7.76 4.69
N SER A 59 -2.39 -7.87 5.78
CA SER A 59 -2.10 -8.84 6.85
C SER A 59 -2.14 -10.28 6.35
N ILE A 60 -3.11 -10.61 5.49
CA ILE A 60 -3.22 -11.95 4.88
C ILE A 60 -2.04 -12.18 3.92
N ILE A 61 -1.75 -11.22 3.03
CA ILE A 61 -0.67 -11.34 2.04
C ILE A 61 0.68 -11.49 2.72
N GLU A 62 1.00 -10.60 3.68
CA GLU A 62 2.24 -10.69 4.43
C GLU A 62 2.29 -11.95 5.28
N GLY A 63 1.16 -12.42 5.81
CA GLY A 63 1.09 -13.62 6.64
C GLY A 63 1.43 -14.86 5.84
N ILE A 64 0.82 -14.99 4.66
CA ILE A 64 1.16 -16.03 3.68
C ILE A 64 2.63 -15.93 3.31
N GLY A 65 3.14 -14.72 3.02
CA GLY A 65 4.53 -14.50 2.66
C GLY A 65 5.53 -14.95 3.73
N VAL A 66 5.22 -14.71 5.00
CA VAL A 66 6.04 -15.18 6.13
C VAL A 66 5.97 -16.70 6.28
N ILE A 67 4.78 -17.29 6.19
CA ILE A 67 4.57 -18.74 6.39
C ILE A 67 5.25 -19.56 5.28
N THR A 68 5.17 -19.09 4.03
CA THR A 68 5.76 -19.77 2.87
C THR A 68 7.25 -19.49 2.69
N GLY A 69 7.83 -18.57 3.48
CA GLY A 69 9.22 -18.15 3.35
C GLY A 69 9.50 -17.21 2.16
N MET A 70 8.48 -16.70 1.49
CA MET A 70 8.63 -15.66 0.44
C MET A 70 9.09 -14.32 1.03
N ARG A 71 8.73 -14.02 2.28
CA ARG A 71 9.16 -12.83 3.02
C ARG A 71 10.21 -13.20 4.05
N VAL A 72 11.43 -12.74 3.83
CA VAL A 72 12.56 -12.95 4.75
C VAL A 72 12.97 -11.61 5.34
N TYR A 73 12.96 -11.53 6.67
CA TYR A 73 13.25 -10.32 7.42
C TYR A 73 14.57 -10.47 8.17
N ASN A 74 15.47 -9.50 8.02
CA ASN A 74 16.79 -9.48 8.65
C ASN A 74 16.96 -8.18 9.46
N PRO A 75 17.22 -8.24 10.79
CA PRO A 75 17.35 -9.45 11.62
C PRO A 75 16.01 -10.19 11.82
N PRO A 76 16.02 -11.51 12.08
CA PRO A 76 14.80 -12.30 12.31
C PRO A 76 13.92 -11.75 13.44
N GLU A 77 14.52 -11.12 14.44
CA GLU A 77 13.85 -10.50 15.59
C GLU A 77 12.92 -9.34 15.18
N ALA A 78 13.24 -8.67 14.07
CA ALA A 78 12.43 -7.58 13.54
C ALA A 78 11.27 -8.07 12.67
N ARG A 79 11.11 -9.38 12.45
CA ARG A 79 10.05 -9.96 11.61
C ARG A 79 8.65 -9.49 11.99
N ILE A 80 8.31 -9.54 13.28
CA ILE A 80 6.97 -9.16 13.76
C ILE A 80 6.75 -7.64 13.64
N PRO A 81 7.67 -6.77 14.11
CA PRO A 81 7.55 -5.34 13.90
C PRO A 81 7.43 -4.94 12.43
N VAL A 82 8.24 -5.52 11.54
CA VAL A 82 8.21 -5.20 10.10
C VAL A 82 6.91 -5.72 9.48
N PHE A 83 6.45 -6.92 9.84
CA PHE A 83 5.17 -7.44 9.41
C PHE A 83 4.03 -6.49 9.77
N LEU A 84 3.95 -6.08 11.04
CA LEU A 84 2.90 -5.18 11.52
C LEU A 84 2.99 -3.82 10.83
N PHE A 85 4.21 -3.31 10.66
CA PHE A 85 4.44 -2.05 9.99
C PHE A 85 3.96 -2.07 8.53
N VAL A 86 4.40 -3.07 7.76
CA VAL A 86 4.04 -3.20 6.34
C VAL A 86 2.53 -3.39 6.21
N ALA A 87 1.98 -4.36 6.92
CA ALA A 87 0.60 -4.78 6.77
C ALA A 87 -0.43 -3.77 7.33
N LEU A 88 -0.07 -3.00 8.37
CA LEU A 88 -1.00 -2.14 9.09
C LEU A 88 -0.75 -0.65 8.91
N VAL A 89 0.42 -0.26 8.39
CA VAL A 89 0.83 1.15 8.28
C VAL A 89 1.23 1.51 6.86
N GLU A 90 2.26 0.87 6.32
CA GLU A 90 2.85 1.24 5.03
C GLU A 90 1.87 1.05 3.88
N ASP A 91 1.50 -0.20 3.59
CA ASP A 91 0.68 -0.51 2.43
C ASP A 91 -0.75 0.05 2.53
N PRO A 92 -1.44 0.00 3.69
CA PRO A 92 -2.72 0.68 3.86
C PRO A 92 -2.63 2.20 3.65
N GLY A 93 -1.54 2.82 4.10
CA GLY A 93 -1.26 4.24 3.90
C GLY A 93 -1.15 4.59 2.42
N TRP A 94 -0.41 3.77 1.65
CA TRP A 94 -0.28 3.93 0.20
C TRP A 94 -1.60 3.75 -0.54
N VAL A 95 -2.42 2.76 -0.16
CA VAL A 95 -3.75 2.56 -0.76
C VAL A 95 -4.65 3.78 -0.51
N CYS A 96 -4.63 4.32 0.72
CA CYS A 96 -5.41 5.49 1.08
C CYS A 96 -4.97 6.74 0.30
N LEU A 97 -3.66 7.00 0.25
CA LEU A 97 -3.08 8.12 -0.50
C LEU A 97 -3.41 8.01 -1.99
N GLY A 98 -3.16 6.85 -2.58
CA GLY A 98 -3.42 6.59 -4.00
C GLY A 98 -4.89 6.82 -4.36
N TYR A 99 -5.81 6.36 -3.51
CA TYR A 99 -7.24 6.61 -3.69
C TYR A 99 -7.56 8.11 -3.66
N MET A 100 -7.07 8.85 -2.65
CA MET A 100 -7.34 10.28 -2.51
C MET A 100 -6.78 11.08 -3.68
N MET A 101 -5.58 10.74 -4.16
CA MET A 101 -4.99 11.38 -5.34
C MET A 101 -5.80 11.08 -6.61
N ALA A 102 -6.16 9.81 -6.83
CA ALA A 102 -6.98 9.40 -7.97
C ALA A 102 -8.34 10.12 -7.98
N GLU A 103 -8.97 10.25 -6.80
CA GLU A 103 -10.24 10.97 -6.67
C GLU A 103 -10.11 12.45 -7.05
N GLN A 104 -9.02 13.12 -6.67
CA GLN A 104 -8.77 14.52 -7.06
C GLN A 104 -8.52 14.67 -8.56
N ILE A 105 -7.73 13.77 -9.15
CA ILE A 105 -7.46 13.79 -10.59
C ILE A 105 -8.76 13.58 -11.37
N TYR A 106 -9.58 12.62 -10.97
CA TYR A 106 -10.86 12.33 -11.60
C TYR A 106 -11.82 13.52 -11.55
N LYS A 107 -11.92 14.21 -10.39
CA LYS A 107 -12.75 15.42 -10.25
C LYS A 107 -12.30 16.52 -11.21
N LYS A 108 -10.99 16.79 -11.29
CA LYS A 108 -10.43 17.80 -12.22
C LYS A 108 -10.72 17.46 -13.68
N PHE A 109 -10.64 16.17 -14.05
CA PHE A 109 -10.93 15.72 -15.40
C PHE A 109 -12.39 16.01 -15.79
N ILE A 110 -13.35 15.68 -14.91
CA ILE A 110 -14.77 15.94 -15.14
C ILE A 110 -15.08 17.44 -15.23
N GLU A 111 -14.48 18.26 -14.36
CA GLU A 111 -14.68 19.72 -14.38
C GLU A 111 -14.19 20.34 -15.69
N THR A 112 -13.05 19.85 -16.21
CA THR A 112 -12.49 20.28 -17.49
C THR A 112 -13.44 19.91 -18.65
N GLU A 113 -13.95 18.68 -18.65
CA GLU A 113 -14.87 18.20 -19.69
C GLU A 113 -16.18 19.02 -19.72
N LYS A 114 -16.74 19.34 -18.54
CA LYS A 114 -17.94 20.18 -18.42
C LYS A 114 -17.72 21.61 -18.94
N THR A 115 -16.55 22.18 -18.67
CA THR A 115 -16.18 23.52 -19.14
C THR A 115 -16.08 23.54 -20.66
N ASN A 116 -15.40 22.55 -21.26
CA ASN A 116 -15.26 22.45 -22.71
C ASN A 116 -16.62 22.28 -23.42
N LYS A 117 -17.53 21.49 -22.83
CA LYS A 117 -18.91 21.32 -23.35
C LYS A 117 -19.80 22.57 -23.26
N LYS A 118 -19.45 23.55 -22.41
CA LYS A 118 -20.19 24.82 -22.30
C LYS A 118 -19.70 25.90 -23.28
N ILE A 119 -18.48 25.75 -23.79
CA ILE A 119 -17.83 26.72 -24.69
C ILE A 119 -18.04 26.32 -26.17
N ALA A 120 -18.26 25.04 -26.45
CA ALA A 120 -18.67 24.51 -27.75
C ALA A 120 -20.18 24.70 -27.99
#